data_AF-A0A350AJR3-F1
#
_entry.id   AF-A0A350AJR3-F1
#
_cell.length_a   1.000
_cell.length_b   1.000
_cell.length_c   1.000
_cell.angle_alpha   90.00
_cell.angle_beta   90.00
_cell.angle_gamma   90.00
#
_symmetry.space_group_name_H-M   'P 1'
#
loop_
_entity.id
_entity.type
_entity.pdbx_description
1 polymer ?
#
loop_
_entity_poly.entity_id
_entity_poly.type
_entity_poly.pdbx_seq_one_letter_code
_entity_poly.pdbx_strand_id
1 'polypeptide(L)'
;MMTPDPGTQRDVLMQVSTIDALVNGIYDGVMSVGMLKKYGDFGIGTFEGLDGEYVSGLNLPGYHVHFLTKERNAGGHVLDFTADEAIALLDYTTDFFMVLPDEDSDFYRADFTKSAEEELEKAEK
;
A
#
# COMPACT_ATOMS: atom_id res chain seq x y z
N MET A 1 -14.62 -22.84 -2.37
CA MET A 1 -14.37 -21.73 -1.44
C MET A 1 -13.60 -22.33 -0.27
N MET A 2 -12.28 -22.12 -0.22
CA MET A 2 -11.44 -22.65 0.85
C MET A 2 -11.70 -21.80 2.09
N THR A 3 -12.34 -22.36 3.12
CA THR A 3 -12.42 -21.72 4.43
C THR A 3 -11.11 -22.00 5.18
N PRO A 4 -10.46 -21.00 5.78
CA PRO A 4 -9.22 -21.20 6.54
C PRO A 4 -9.41 -22.19 7.71
N ASP A 5 -8.34 -22.94 8.01
CA ASP A 5 -8.23 -23.85 9.15
C ASP A 5 -8.28 -23.05 10.48
N PRO A 6 -9.20 -23.37 11.41
CA PRO A 6 -9.32 -22.67 12.70
C PRO A 6 -8.11 -22.85 13.64
N GLY A 7 -7.12 -23.67 13.31
CA GLY A 7 -5.93 -23.93 14.14
C GLY A 7 -4.80 -22.88 14.06
N THR A 8 -4.79 -22.04 13.04
CA THR A 8 -3.89 -20.87 12.95
C THR A 8 -4.65 -19.75 12.26
N GLN A 9 -5.19 -18.81 13.03
CA GLN A 9 -5.69 -17.56 12.48
C GLN A 9 -4.46 -16.77 12.02
N ARG A 10 -4.00 -17.03 10.79
CA ARG A 10 -2.86 -16.34 10.21
C ARG A 10 -3.32 -14.97 9.74
N ASP A 11 -2.55 -13.96 10.10
CA ASP A 11 -2.72 -12.63 9.53
C ASP A 11 -2.49 -12.67 8.02
N VAL A 12 -3.12 -11.75 7.30
CA VAL A 12 -3.07 -11.65 5.84
C VAL A 12 -2.76 -10.21 5.46
N LEU A 13 -1.72 -9.99 4.67
CA LEU A 13 -1.41 -8.68 4.11
C LEU A 13 -2.41 -8.40 2.99
N MET A 14 -3.23 -7.36 3.15
CA MET A 14 -4.23 -6.95 2.17
C MET A 14 -3.76 -5.73 1.39
N GLN A 15 -3.91 -5.77 0.06
CA GLN A 15 -3.67 -4.63 -0.81
C GLN A 15 -4.84 -4.38 -1.77
N VAL A 16 -5.15 -3.11 -1.99
CA VAL A 16 -6.04 -2.64 -3.05
C VAL A 16 -5.19 -2.09 -4.19
N SER A 17 -5.45 -2.55 -5.42
CA SER A 17 -4.71 -2.21 -6.63
C SER A 17 -3.24 -2.66 -6.61
N THR A 18 -2.44 -2.13 -7.54
CA THR A 18 -0.99 -2.36 -7.65
C THR A 18 -0.24 -1.04 -7.61
N ILE A 19 1.05 -1.09 -7.27
CA ILE A 19 1.92 0.09 -7.37
C ILE A 19 2.10 0.53 -8.81
N ASP A 20 2.19 -0.40 -9.76
CA ASP A 20 2.34 -0.05 -11.17
C ASP A 20 1.11 0.71 -11.66
N ALA A 21 -0.11 0.39 -11.19
CA ALA A 21 -1.30 1.18 -11.51
C ALA A 21 -1.20 2.61 -11.00
N LEU A 22 -0.73 2.76 -9.76
CA LEU A 22 -0.53 4.07 -9.16
C LEU A 22 0.55 4.87 -9.89
N VAL A 23 1.67 4.25 -10.26
CA VAL A 23 2.75 4.89 -11.04
C VAL A 23 2.30 5.25 -12.46
N ASN A 24 1.39 4.46 -13.05
CA ASN A 24 0.79 4.74 -14.35
C ASN A 24 -0.35 5.77 -14.31
N GLY A 25 -0.59 6.43 -13.18
CA GLY A 25 -1.56 7.52 -13.09
C GLY A 25 -3.00 7.09 -12.83
N ILE A 26 -3.24 5.83 -12.46
CA ILE A 26 -4.57 5.32 -12.15
C ILE A 26 -4.89 5.67 -10.70
N TYR A 27 -5.57 6.79 -10.50
CA TYR A 27 -5.85 7.40 -9.19
C TYR A 27 -7.29 7.27 -8.71
N ASP A 28 -8.14 6.60 -9.49
CA ASP A 28 -9.55 6.42 -9.15
C ASP A 28 -9.70 5.57 -7.88
N GLY A 29 -10.65 5.97 -7.03
CA GLY A 29 -10.95 5.26 -5.79
C GLY A 29 -11.56 3.89 -6.06
N VAL A 30 -10.96 2.84 -5.48
CA VAL A 30 -11.42 1.44 -5.65
C VAL A 30 -12.23 0.97 -4.45
N MET A 31 -11.83 1.38 -3.24
CA MET A 31 -12.43 0.91 -1.99
C MET A 31 -12.56 2.05 -0.98
N SER A 32 -13.73 2.17 -0.36
CA SER A 32 -13.91 3.12 0.75
C SER A 32 -13.14 2.68 2.00
N VAL A 33 -12.67 3.64 2.80
CA VAL A 33 -12.02 3.37 4.11
C VAL A 33 -12.91 2.53 5.02
N GLY A 34 -14.23 2.75 5.00
CA GLY A 34 -15.18 1.98 5.81
C GLY A 34 -15.21 0.50 5.43
N MET A 35 -15.00 0.17 4.15
CA MET A 35 -14.86 -1.20 3.69
C MET A 35 -13.46 -1.75 3.98
N LEU A 36 -12.40 -0.96 3.76
CA LEU A 36 -11.01 -1.36 4.03
C LEU A 36 -10.80 -1.78 5.50
N LYS A 37 -11.42 -1.06 6.45
CA LYS A 37 -11.40 -1.38 7.88
C LYS A 37 -12.00 -2.74 8.26
N LYS A 38 -12.70 -3.41 7.34
CA LYS A 38 -13.18 -4.78 7.55
C LYS A 38 -12.10 -5.84 7.30
N TYR A 39 -11.00 -5.46 6.65
CA TYR A 39 -9.89 -6.34 6.29
C TYR A 39 -8.67 -6.20 7.22
N GLY A 40 -8.59 -5.11 7.98
CA GLY A 40 -7.50 -4.87 8.92
C GLY A 40 -7.68 -3.58 9.70
N ASP A 41 -6.87 -3.42 10.74
CA ASP A 41 -6.84 -2.27 11.65
C ASP A 41 -5.52 -1.49 11.61
N PHE A 42 -4.53 -1.98 10.86
CA PHE A 42 -3.24 -1.35 10.61
C PHE A 42 -2.90 -1.37 9.12
N GLY A 43 -2.33 -0.28 8.61
CA GLY A 43 -1.94 -0.18 7.21
C GLY A 43 -1.63 1.26 6.78
N ILE A 44 -1.25 1.40 5.51
CA ILE A 44 -0.86 2.65 4.86
C ILE A 44 -1.37 2.66 3.42
N GLY A 45 -1.38 3.83 2.80
CA GLY A 45 -1.82 4.01 1.42
C GLY A 45 -2.10 5.48 1.13
N THR A 46 -2.81 5.72 0.03
CA THR A 46 -3.25 7.04 -0.40
C THR A 46 -4.76 7.06 -0.64
N PHE A 47 -5.31 8.25 -0.91
CA PHE A 47 -6.73 8.43 -1.27
C PHE A 47 -6.90 8.62 -2.77
N GLU A 48 -8.17 8.62 -3.20
CA GLU A 48 -8.55 8.96 -4.57
C GLU A 48 -7.91 10.28 -5.01
N GLY A 49 -7.39 10.32 -6.24
CA GLY A 49 -6.73 11.51 -6.78
C GLY A 49 -5.40 11.88 -6.12
N LEU A 50 -4.77 10.96 -5.37
CA LEU A 50 -3.59 11.22 -4.54
C LEU A 50 -3.83 12.32 -3.48
N ASP A 51 -5.08 12.47 -3.00
CA ASP A 51 -5.44 13.48 -1.99
C ASP A 51 -4.98 13.07 -0.58
N GLY A 52 -3.66 13.09 -0.37
CA GLY A 52 -3.02 12.66 0.87
C GLY A 52 -1.70 11.94 0.60
N GLU A 53 -1.31 11.05 1.50
CA GLU A 53 0.07 10.54 1.51
C GLU A 53 0.34 9.53 0.40
N TYR A 54 1.31 9.87 -0.45
CA TYR A 54 1.91 9.01 -1.47
C TYR A 54 3.39 9.39 -1.63
N VAL A 55 4.24 8.39 -1.76
CA VAL A 55 5.57 8.51 -2.37
C VAL A 55 5.76 7.27 -3.25
N SER A 56 6.56 7.43 -4.30
CA SER A 56 6.94 6.36 -5.22
C SER A 56 7.36 5.09 -4.48
N GLY A 57 6.71 3.97 -4.78
CA GLY A 57 7.17 2.65 -4.33
C GLY A 57 6.39 1.95 -3.22
N LEU A 58 5.05 2.06 -3.17
CA LEU A 58 4.25 1.06 -2.42
C LEU A 58 4.60 -0.34 -2.95
N ASN A 59 4.81 -1.33 -2.08
CA ASN A 59 5.21 -2.68 -2.47
C ASN A 59 6.54 -2.84 -3.25
N LEU A 60 7.45 -1.86 -3.28
CA LEU A 60 8.82 -2.12 -3.72
C LEU A 60 9.58 -2.97 -2.70
N PRO A 61 10.58 -3.78 -3.12
CA PRO A 61 11.42 -4.52 -2.19
C PRO A 61 12.04 -3.60 -1.13
N GLY A 62 11.77 -3.87 0.14
CA GLY A 62 12.28 -3.07 1.26
C GLY A 62 11.19 -2.70 2.27
N TYR A 63 11.46 -1.66 3.05
CA TYR A 63 10.53 -1.12 4.04
C TYR A 63 9.77 0.07 3.45
N HIS A 64 8.45 0.05 3.56
CA HIS A 64 7.61 1.21 3.27
C HIS A 64 6.94 1.66 4.57
N VAL A 65 7.30 2.86 5.04
CA VAL A 65 6.88 3.34 6.36
C VAL A 65 6.21 4.70 6.23
N HIS A 66 5.09 4.87 6.91
CA HIS A 66 4.48 6.19 7.15
C HIS A 66 4.63 6.53 8.63
N PHE A 67 4.61 7.81 8.95
CA PHE A 67 4.61 8.30 10.33
C PHE A 67 3.34 9.10 10.62
N LEU A 68 2.95 9.11 11.89
CA LEU A 68 1.89 9.96 12.42
C LEU A 68 2.33 10.47 13.78
N THR A 69 2.26 11.78 13.98
CA THR A 69 2.51 12.40 15.30
C THR A 69 1.48 11.94 16.31
N LYS A 70 1.87 11.90 17.59
CA LYS A 70 0.99 11.52 18.69
C LYS A 70 -0.27 12.39 18.77
N GLU A 71 -0.12 13.68 18.49
CA GLU A 71 -1.17 14.69 18.48
C GLU A 71 -2.08 14.58 17.23
N ARG A 72 -1.70 13.74 16.25
CA ARG A 72 -2.41 13.51 14.99
C ARG A 72 -2.63 14.77 14.15
N ASN A 73 -1.73 15.75 14.26
CA ASN A 73 -1.79 17.00 13.50
C ASN A 73 -0.75 17.07 12.38
N ALA A 74 0.18 16.12 12.34
CA ALA A 74 1.16 15.94 11.28
C ALA A 74 1.48 14.45 11.09
N GLY A 75 1.85 14.09 9.87
CA GLY A 75 2.22 12.74 9.48
C GLY A 75 2.75 12.76 8.05
N GLY A 76 3.09 11.59 7.54
CA GLY A 76 3.34 11.42 6.13
C GLY A 76 4.20 10.22 5.77
N HIS A 77 4.56 10.13 4.51
CA HIS A 77 5.53 9.14 4.05
C HIS A 77 6.94 9.44 4.60
N VAL A 78 7.66 8.40 5.03
CA VAL A 78 9.01 8.54 5.59
C VAL A 78 10.05 8.32 4.49
N LEU A 79 10.86 9.35 4.20
CA LEU A 79 11.99 9.25 3.27
C LEU A 79 13.28 8.80 3.97
N ASP A 80 13.54 9.36 5.15
CA ASP A 80 14.67 9.02 6.02
C ASP A 80 14.32 9.40 7.46
N PHE A 81 14.85 8.67 8.44
CA PHE A 81 14.70 9.01 9.84
C PHE A 81 15.84 8.44 10.69
N THR A 82 16.14 9.13 11.78
CA THR A 82 16.99 8.64 12.86
C THR A 82 16.21 8.65 14.17
N ALA A 83 16.38 7.63 15.00
CA ALA A 83 15.77 7.55 16.32
C ALA A 83 16.82 7.18 17.37
N ASP A 84 16.84 7.93 18.48
CA ASP A 84 17.71 7.62 19.63
C ASP A 84 17.22 6.38 20.38
N GLU A 85 15.90 6.29 20.62
CA GLU A 85 15.23 5.15 21.23
C GLU A 85 13.92 4.86 20.48
N ALA A 86 13.71 3.60 20.09
CA ALA A 86 12.50 3.16 19.42
C ALA A 86 12.12 1.73 19.82
N ILE A 87 10.81 1.46 19.85
CA ILE A 87 10.26 0.11 19.99
C ILE A 87 9.72 -0.29 18.62
N ALA A 88 10.28 -1.35 18.04
CA ALA A 88 9.78 -1.96 16.82
C ALA A 88 8.92 -3.17 17.16
N LEU A 89 7.71 -3.21 16.61
CA LEU A 89 6.83 -4.37 16.63
C LEU A 89 6.73 -4.91 15.20
N LEU A 90 6.93 -6.22 15.04
CA LEU A 90 6.88 -6.88 13.74
C LEU A 90 5.90 -8.05 13.80
N ASP A 91 5.09 -8.17 12.75
CA ASP A 91 4.30 -9.37 12.45
C ASP A 91 4.79 -9.97 11.14
N TYR A 92 5.04 -11.28 11.15
CA TYR A 92 5.52 -12.01 9.98
C TYR A 92 4.34 -12.68 9.28
N THR A 93 3.81 -11.98 8.29
CA THR A 93 2.66 -12.42 7.51
C THR A 93 3.09 -13.12 6.22
N THR A 94 2.67 -14.37 6.02
CA THR A 94 2.99 -15.15 4.81
C THR A 94 1.92 -15.11 3.75
N ASP A 95 0.70 -14.73 4.14
CA ASP A 95 -0.48 -14.79 3.28
C ASP A 95 -0.75 -13.38 2.74
N PHE A 96 -1.03 -13.29 1.44
CA PHE A 96 -1.26 -12.03 0.74
C PHE A 96 -2.57 -12.07 -0.03
N PHE A 97 -3.38 -11.03 0.11
CA PHE A 97 -4.68 -10.90 -0.56
C PHE A 97 -4.77 -9.57 -1.29
N MET A 98 -4.99 -9.63 -2.61
CA MET A 98 -5.07 -8.44 -3.46
C MET A 98 -6.49 -8.28 -4.00
N VAL A 99 -7.00 -7.05 -3.91
CA VAL A 99 -8.22 -6.61 -4.59
C VAL A 99 -7.81 -5.77 -5.79
N LEU A 100 -8.12 -6.26 -6.99
CA LEU A 100 -7.94 -5.49 -8.22
C LEU A 100 -9.13 -4.55 -8.45
N PRO A 101 -8.92 -3.40 -9.12
CA PRO A 101 -10.00 -2.51 -9.54
C PRO A 101 -11.05 -3.20 -10.43
N ASP A 102 -12.20 -2.56 -10.60
CA ASP A 102 -13.29 -3.05 -11.46
C ASP A 102 -12.89 -3.07 -12.95
N GLU A 103 -13.53 -3.95 -13.74
CA GLU A 103 -13.20 -4.19 -15.15
C GLU A 103 -13.34 -2.96 -16.06
N ASP A 104 -14.22 -2.02 -15.69
CA ASP A 104 -14.45 -0.79 -16.43
C ASP A 104 -13.44 0.33 -16.09
N SER A 105 -12.57 0.12 -15.11
CA SER A 105 -11.57 1.11 -14.68
C SER A 105 -10.39 1.22 -15.66
N ASP A 106 -9.66 2.33 -15.57
CA ASP A 106 -8.44 2.53 -16.36
C ASP A 106 -7.32 1.53 -16.02
N PHE A 107 -7.44 0.78 -14.92
CA PHE A 107 -6.54 -0.32 -14.57
C PHE A 107 -6.36 -1.33 -15.70
N TYR A 108 -7.44 -1.75 -16.36
CA TYR A 108 -7.36 -2.75 -17.44
C TYR A 108 -6.95 -2.16 -18.79
N ARG A 109 -6.77 -0.84 -18.88
CA ARG A 109 -6.30 -0.15 -20.07
C ARG A 109 -4.81 0.20 -20.01
N ALA A 110 -4.20 0.13 -18.82
CA ALA A 110 -2.80 0.42 -18.62
C ALA A 110 -1.89 -0.71 -19.13
N ASP A 111 -0.71 -0.33 -19.59
CA ASP A 111 0.35 -1.25 -19.99
C ASP A 111 1.30 -1.50 -18.81
N PHE A 112 1.08 -2.61 -18.10
CA PHE A 112 1.92 -3.04 -16.98
C PHE A 112 3.20 -3.78 -17.39
N THR A 113 3.55 -3.83 -18.68
CA THR A 113 4.79 -4.48 -19.12
C THR A 113 6.03 -3.64 -18.85
N LYS A 114 5.87 -2.35 -18.55
CA LYS A 114 6.92 -1.44 -18.09
C LYS A 114 6.85 -1.33 -16.57
N SER A 115 7.91 -1.71 -15.88
CA SER A 115 7.89 -1.72 -14.42
C SER A 115 7.99 -0.31 -13.85
N ALA A 116 7.32 -0.07 -12.72
CA ALA A 116 7.54 1.14 -11.92
C ALA A 116 9.02 1.32 -11.56
N GLU A 117 9.75 0.23 -11.35
CA GLU A 117 11.18 0.20 -11.01
C GLU A 117 12.04 0.82 -12.11
N GLU A 118 11.77 0.50 -13.39
CA GLU A 118 12.48 1.07 -14.54
C GLU A 118 12.20 2.56 -14.74
N GLU A 119 11.00 3.03 -14.41
CA GLU A 119 10.66 4.45 -14.51
C GLU A 119 11.20 5.25 -13.32
N LEU A 120 11.23 4.67 -12.12
CA LEU A 120 11.83 5.28 -10.93
C LEU A 120 13.35 5.38 -11.04
N GLU A 121 14.04 4.35 -11.52
CA GLU A 121 15.48 4.40 -11.78
C GLU A 121 15.88 5.47 -12.82
N LYS A 122 14.98 5.78 -13.77
CA LYS A 122 15.19 6.86 -14.75
C LYS A 122 14.91 8.24 -14.16
N ALA A 123 13.95 8.35 -13.25
CA ALA A 123 13.57 9.61 -12.61
C ALA A 123 14.57 10.06 -11.52
N GLU A 124 15.30 9.11 -10.92
CA GLU A 124 16.32 9.39 -9.90
C GLU A 124 17.75 9.61 -10.47
N LYS A 125 17.91 9.71 -11.80
CA LYS A 125 19.18 10.01 -12.49
C LYS A 125 19.20 11.35 -13.22
#